data_AF-D6GT73-F1
#
_entry.id   AF-D6GT73-F1
#
_cell.length_a   1.000
_cell.length_b   1.000
_cell.length_c   1.000
_cell.angle_alpha   90.00
_cell.angle_beta   90.00
_cell.angle_gamma   90.00
#
_symmetry.space_group_name_H-M   'P 1'
#
loop_
_entity.id
_entity.type
_entity.pdbx_description
1 polymer ?
#
loop_
_entity_poly.entity_id
_entity_poly.type
_entity_poly.pdbx_seq_one_letter_code
_entity_poly.pdbx_strand_id
1 'polypeptide(L)'
;MSMEGYLREKELKTCIWGKESIIVIDEDIEISKNVVVSKLSWIEEHKDEIIEFALASENGILYGINYNISKTIDRKGRYKLPDGTILQSIIEKETLIKSIFVDSVYFSENDFSIDLSTSPDYFGGHLLGIVFNLETNEMEYDGMNG
;
A
#
# COMPACT_ATOMS: atom_id res chain seq x y z
N MET A 1 23.18 11.89 -22.83
CA MET A 1 23.24 11.00 -21.66
C MET A 1 22.05 10.07 -21.77
N SER A 2 22.24 8.79 -22.13
CA SER A 2 21.12 7.87 -22.37
C SER A 2 20.50 7.44 -21.05
N MET A 3 19.16 7.35 -21.03
CA MET A 3 18.37 6.95 -19.86
C MET A 3 18.69 5.52 -19.38
N GLU A 4 19.30 4.70 -20.25
CA GLU A 4 19.78 3.35 -19.97
C GLU A 4 20.87 3.31 -18.87
N GLY A 5 21.60 4.41 -18.67
CA GLY A 5 22.53 4.56 -17.55
C GLY A 5 21.88 5.04 -16.24
N TYR A 6 20.59 5.43 -16.27
CA TYR A 6 19.89 6.01 -15.12
C TYR A 6 19.04 4.98 -14.35
N LEU A 7 18.87 3.78 -14.91
CA LEU A 7 18.01 2.71 -14.39
C LEU A 7 18.75 1.67 -13.52
N ARG A 8 20.08 1.77 -13.41
CA ARG A 8 20.85 0.94 -12.47
C ARG A 8 20.94 1.72 -11.15
N GLU A 9 20.33 1.18 -10.10
CA GLU A 9 20.12 1.79 -8.76
C GLU A 9 19.30 3.09 -8.73
N LYS A 10 17.96 3.05 -8.84
CA LYS A 10 17.12 4.13 -8.28
C LYS A 10 15.81 3.61 -7.72
N GLU A 11 15.64 3.77 -6.41
CA GLU A 11 14.34 4.14 -5.84
C GLU A 11 13.84 5.34 -6.63
N LEU A 12 12.81 5.14 -7.46
CA LEU A 12 12.13 6.24 -8.12
C LEU A 12 10.99 6.70 -7.21
N LYS A 13 10.75 8.00 -7.19
CA LYS A 13 9.61 8.57 -6.45
C LYS A 13 8.61 9.10 -7.45
N THR A 14 7.35 8.74 -7.25
CA THR A 14 6.23 9.25 -8.04
C THR A 14 5.02 9.46 -7.15
N CYS A 15 4.03 10.21 -7.60
CA CYS A 15 2.76 10.31 -6.88
C CYS A 15 1.79 9.27 -7.40
N ILE A 16 1.26 8.42 -6.51
CA ILE A 16 0.15 7.51 -6.76
C ILE A 16 -0.97 7.86 -5.78
N TRP A 17 -2.19 8.02 -6.29
CA TRP A 17 -3.37 8.39 -5.51
C TRP A 17 -3.19 9.64 -4.64
N GLY A 18 -2.33 10.57 -5.07
CA GLY A 18 -2.03 11.83 -4.38
C GLY A 18 -1.00 11.73 -3.24
N LYS A 19 -0.29 10.61 -3.09
CA LYS A 19 0.82 10.44 -2.14
C LYS A 19 2.11 10.02 -2.86
N GLU A 20 3.25 10.45 -2.33
CA GLU A 20 4.55 10.00 -2.83
C GLU A 20 4.71 8.50 -2.51
N SER A 21 5.07 7.73 -3.54
CA SER A 21 5.30 6.30 -3.49
C SER A 21 6.70 5.99 -4.03
N ILE A 22 7.33 4.97 -3.46
CA ILE A 22 8.64 4.47 -3.88
C ILE A 22 8.46 3.39 -4.93
N ILE A 23 9.18 3.47 -6.03
CA ILE A 23 9.21 2.44 -7.08
C ILE A 23 10.57 1.76 -7.04
N VAL A 24 10.55 0.45 -6.89
CA VAL A 24 11.73 -0.42 -6.88
C VAL A 24 11.62 -1.39 -8.05
N ILE A 25 12.72 -1.57 -8.76
CA ILE A 25 12.85 -2.54 -9.85
C ILE A 25 13.99 -3.48 -9.45
N ASP A 26 13.72 -4.78 -9.43
CA ASP A 26 14.73 -5.79 -9.12
C ASP A 26 15.95 -5.64 -10.03
N GLU A 27 17.15 -5.80 -9.47
CA GLU A 27 18.41 -5.57 -10.20
C GLU A 27 18.64 -6.62 -11.30
N ASP A 28 18.07 -7.81 -11.11
CA ASP A 28 18.25 -8.96 -11.99
C ASP A 28 17.24 -9.00 -13.15
N ILE A 29 16.36 -8.00 -13.27
CA ILE A 29 15.31 -7.99 -14.31
C ILE A 29 15.53 -6.92 -15.37
N GLU A 30 15.31 -7.30 -16.63
CA GLU A 30 15.22 -6.36 -17.74
C GLU A 30 13.75 -6.03 -18.04
N ILE A 31 13.20 -5.03 -17.36
CA ILE A 31 11.85 -4.52 -17.61
C ILE A 31 11.87 -3.23 -18.42
N SER A 32 11.02 -3.15 -19.45
CA SER A 32 10.93 -1.93 -20.25
C SER A 32 10.22 -0.81 -19.47
N LYS A 33 10.69 0.43 -19.65
CA LYS A 33 10.06 1.62 -19.07
C LYS A 33 8.57 1.72 -19.42
N ASN A 34 8.18 1.31 -20.63
CA ASN A 34 6.79 1.38 -21.06
C ASN A 34 5.89 0.43 -20.25
N VAL A 35 6.41 -0.75 -19.86
CA VAL A 35 5.69 -1.68 -18.98
C VAL A 35 5.52 -1.05 -17.61
N VAL A 36 6.59 -0.55 -16.99
CA VAL A 36 6.52 0.13 -15.68
C VAL A 36 5.48 1.25 -15.69
N VAL A 37 5.56 2.17 -16.65
CA VAL A 37 4.61 3.28 -16.78
C VAL A 37 3.18 2.77 -16.97
N SER A 38 2.97 1.74 -17.79
CA SER A 38 1.65 1.14 -17.99
C SER A 38 1.07 0.55 -16.71
N LYS A 39 1.88 -0.09 -15.86
CA LYS A 39 1.42 -0.66 -14.59
C LYS A 39 1.13 0.41 -13.55
N LEU A 40 1.96 1.45 -13.46
CA LEU A 40 1.68 2.59 -12.58
C LEU A 40 0.40 3.34 -12.99
N SER A 41 0.15 3.52 -14.29
CA SER A 41 -1.12 4.08 -14.78
C SER A 41 -2.31 3.19 -14.44
N TRP A 42 -2.15 1.87 -14.56
CA TRP A 42 -3.21 0.93 -14.21
C TRP A 42 -3.56 1.00 -12.70
N ILE A 43 -2.55 1.04 -11.82
CA ILE A 43 -2.75 1.24 -10.37
C ILE A 43 -3.52 2.54 -10.09
N GLU A 44 -3.16 3.65 -10.75
CA GLU A 44 -3.84 4.94 -10.58
C GLU A 44 -5.33 4.85 -10.96
N GLU A 45 -5.65 4.17 -12.06
CA GLU A 45 -7.02 4.03 -12.59
C GLU A 45 -7.89 3.04 -11.80
N HIS A 46 -7.28 2.05 -11.12
CA HIS A 46 -7.99 0.94 -10.45
C HIS A 46 -7.95 1.06 -8.92
N LYS A 47 -7.80 2.28 -8.39
CA LYS A 47 -7.71 2.57 -6.95
C LYS A 47 -8.78 1.86 -6.11
N ASP A 48 -10.04 2.06 -6.46
CA ASP A 48 -11.16 1.58 -5.66
C ASP A 48 -11.22 0.04 -5.66
N GLU A 49 -10.98 -0.58 -6.82
CA GLU A 49 -10.92 -2.04 -6.98
C GLU A 49 -9.81 -2.66 -6.12
N ILE A 50 -8.61 -2.08 -6.16
CA ILE A 50 -7.46 -2.56 -5.39
C ILE A 50 -7.72 -2.45 -3.88
N ILE A 51 -8.26 -1.32 -3.41
CA ILE A 51 -8.57 -1.12 -1.99
C ILE A 51 -9.68 -2.08 -1.53
N GLU A 52 -10.71 -2.29 -2.36
CA GLU A 52 -11.78 -3.24 -2.04
C GLU A 52 -11.25 -4.67 -1.94
N PHE A 53 -10.41 -5.09 -2.88
CA PHE A 53 -9.73 -6.38 -2.84
C PHE A 53 -8.88 -6.54 -1.57
N ALA A 54 -8.06 -5.54 -1.25
CA ALA A 54 -7.18 -5.54 -0.07
C ALA A 54 -7.97 -5.79 1.23
N LEU A 55 -9.02 -5.01 1.44
CA LEU A 55 -9.83 -5.06 2.66
C LEU A 55 -10.71 -6.31 2.74
N ALA A 56 -11.07 -6.91 1.61
CA ALA A 56 -11.83 -8.15 1.58
C ALA A 56 -10.96 -9.38 1.87
N SER A 57 -9.69 -9.35 1.44
CA SER A 57 -8.71 -10.43 1.67
C SER A 57 -8.28 -10.51 3.14
N GLU A 58 -8.07 -9.39 3.81
CA GLU A 58 -7.79 -9.34 5.25
C GLU A 58 -9.10 -9.34 6.07
N ASN A 59 -9.63 -10.55 6.28
CA ASN A 59 -10.92 -10.77 6.94
C ASN A 59 -11.02 -10.04 8.29
N GLY A 60 -11.86 -9.00 8.33
CA GLY A 60 -12.17 -8.29 9.57
C GLY A 60 -11.11 -7.28 10.00
N ILE A 61 -10.28 -6.78 9.08
CA ILE A 61 -9.25 -5.76 9.36
C ILE A 61 -9.79 -4.57 10.18
N LEU A 62 -10.95 -4.01 9.79
CA LEU A 62 -11.57 -2.89 10.50
C LEU A 62 -11.99 -3.28 11.92
N TYR A 63 -12.51 -4.50 12.11
CA TYR A 63 -12.87 -5.00 13.44
C TYR A 63 -11.62 -5.17 14.30
N GLY A 64 -10.54 -5.74 13.76
CA GLY A 64 -9.26 -5.89 14.46
C GLY A 64 -8.67 -4.55 14.91
N ILE A 65 -8.66 -3.56 14.01
CA ILE A 65 -8.22 -2.19 14.31
C ILE A 65 -9.08 -1.59 15.44
N ASN A 66 -10.40 -1.61 15.27
CA ASN A 66 -11.31 -0.99 16.22
C ASN A 66 -11.35 -1.70 17.58
N TYR A 67 -11.12 -3.01 17.63
CA TYR A 67 -11.01 -3.76 18.87
C TYR A 67 -9.85 -3.24 19.74
N ASN A 68 -8.67 -3.05 19.14
CA ASN A 68 -7.49 -2.54 19.84
C ASN A 68 -7.66 -1.08 20.30
N ILE A 69 -8.24 -0.25 19.43
CA ILE A 69 -8.54 1.16 19.73
C ILE A 69 -9.51 1.25 20.92
N SER A 70 -10.67 0.59 20.81
CA SER A 70 -11.74 0.62 21.81
C SER A 70 -11.25 0.15 23.19
N LYS A 71 -10.61 -1.03 23.24
CA LYS A 71 -10.07 -1.60 24.49
C LYS A 71 -9.09 -0.68 25.22
N THR A 72 -8.34 0.12 24.47
CA THR A 72 -7.36 1.04 25.04
C THR A 72 -8.01 2.37 25.45
N ILE A 73 -8.96 2.88 24.68
CA ILE A 73 -9.73 4.07 25.03
C ILE A 73 -10.50 3.85 26.34
N ASP A 74 -11.17 2.70 26.51
CA ASP A 74 -11.88 2.37 27.75
C ASP A 74 -10.97 2.41 28.98
N ARG A 75 -9.68 2.11 28.81
CA ARG A 75 -8.68 2.08 29.90
C ARG A 75 -7.93 3.38 30.11
N LYS A 76 -7.66 4.14 29.05
CA LYS A 76 -6.73 5.28 29.06
C LYS A 76 -7.34 6.60 28.58
N GLY A 77 -8.60 6.58 28.12
CA GLY A 77 -9.30 7.71 27.50
C GLY A 77 -8.80 8.10 26.11
N ARG A 78 -7.78 7.42 25.57
CA ARG A 78 -7.18 7.68 24.25
C ARG A 78 -6.37 6.49 23.73
N TYR A 79 -6.24 6.41 22.41
CA TYR A 79 -5.31 5.52 21.71
C TYR A 79 -4.25 6.36 20.97
N LYS A 80 -2.98 5.93 20.96
CA LYS A 80 -1.91 6.59 20.20
C LYS A 80 -1.44 5.63 19.11
N LEU A 81 -1.62 6.01 17.84
CA LEU A 81 -1.09 5.29 16.68
C LEU A 81 0.44 5.44 16.60
N PRO A 82 1.15 4.57 15.85
CA PRO A 82 2.61 4.62 15.77
C PRO A 82 3.14 5.94 15.19
N ASP A 83 2.43 6.52 14.23
CA ASP A 83 2.69 7.85 13.66
C ASP A 83 2.49 9.02 14.66
N GLY A 84 1.98 8.72 15.86
CA GLY A 84 1.75 9.67 16.93
C GLY A 84 0.34 10.26 16.99
N THR A 85 -0.51 9.96 16.01
CA THR A 85 -1.91 10.39 15.98
C THR A 85 -2.66 9.87 17.20
N ILE A 86 -3.46 10.74 17.83
CA ILE A 86 -4.25 10.41 19.02
C ILE A 86 -5.72 10.24 18.63
N LEU A 87 -6.29 9.09 18.95
CA LEU A 87 -7.70 8.77 18.73
C LEU A 87 -8.46 8.79 20.07
N GLN A 88 -9.71 9.26 20.01
CA GLN A 88 -10.66 9.27 21.12
C GLN A 88 -11.92 8.41 20.85
N SER A 89 -12.02 7.84 19.65
CA SER A 89 -13.08 6.92 19.24
C SER A 89 -12.52 5.88 18.25
N ILE A 90 -13.33 4.85 17.98
CA ILE A 90 -13.13 3.95 16.82
C ILE A 90 -13.26 4.72 15.50
N ILE A 91 -12.87 4.08 14.40
CA ILE A 91 -12.98 4.62 13.04
C ILE A 91 -14.05 3.90 12.22
N GLU A 92 -14.61 4.60 11.25
CA GLU A 92 -15.55 4.04 10.26
C GLU A 92 -14.81 3.50 9.03
N LYS A 93 -15.47 2.61 8.28
CA LYS A 93 -14.89 1.99 7.07
C LYS A 93 -14.45 3.06 6.05
N GLU A 94 -15.25 4.10 5.86
CA GLU A 94 -14.95 5.20 4.95
C GLU A 94 -13.73 6.01 5.38
N THR A 95 -13.47 6.09 6.69
CA THR A 95 -12.27 6.74 7.22
C THR A 95 -11.04 5.92 6.89
N LEU A 96 -11.11 4.60 7.07
CA LEU A 96 -10.04 3.68 6.70
C LEU A 96 -9.74 3.75 5.19
N ILE A 97 -10.76 3.60 4.33
CA ILE A 97 -10.59 3.65 2.87
C ILE A 97 -9.90 4.93 2.41
N LYS A 98 -10.33 6.09 2.92
CA LYS A 98 -9.74 7.39 2.55
C LYS A 98 -8.31 7.57 3.04
N SER A 99 -7.90 6.83 4.06
CA SER A 99 -6.55 6.91 4.62
C SER A 99 -5.53 6.08 3.84
N ILE A 100 -5.99 5.11 3.02
CA ILE A 100 -5.12 4.18 2.31
C ILE A 100 -4.39 4.87 1.16
N PHE A 101 -3.09 4.61 1.06
CA PHE A 101 -2.22 5.05 -0.04
C PHE A 101 -1.21 3.97 -0.40
N VAL A 102 -0.65 4.06 -1.60
CA VAL A 102 0.46 3.20 -2.03
C VAL A 102 1.77 3.73 -1.43
N ASP A 103 2.40 2.96 -0.57
CA ASP A 103 3.70 3.27 0.00
C ASP A 103 4.83 2.92 -0.99
N SER A 104 4.75 1.71 -1.54
CA SER A 104 5.77 1.18 -2.45
C SER A 104 5.15 0.40 -3.62
N VAL A 105 5.89 0.31 -4.72
CA VAL A 105 5.65 -0.61 -5.83
C VAL A 105 6.98 -1.31 -6.15
N TYR A 106 6.97 -2.64 -6.17
CA TYR A 106 8.14 -3.47 -6.49
C TYR A 106 7.90 -4.24 -7.79
N PHE A 107 8.83 -4.17 -8.73
CA PHE A 107 8.78 -4.94 -9.97
C PHE A 107 9.76 -6.12 -9.92
N SER A 108 9.26 -7.33 -10.20
CA SER A 108 10.03 -8.58 -10.33
C SER A 108 9.91 -9.15 -11.75
N GLU A 109 10.49 -10.32 -12.01
CA GLU A 109 10.59 -10.90 -13.37
C GLU A 109 9.20 -11.14 -14.00
N ASN A 110 8.28 -11.70 -13.23
CA ASN A 110 6.96 -12.12 -13.72
C ASN A 110 5.80 -11.39 -13.06
N ASP A 111 6.06 -10.63 -12.00
CA ASP A 111 5.04 -9.99 -11.18
C ASP A 111 5.45 -8.56 -10.79
N PHE A 112 4.51 -7.82 -10.22
CA PHE A 112 4.82 -6.64 -9.44
C PHE A 112 3.98 -6.65 -8.17
N SER A 113 4.44 -6.03 -7.10
CA SER A 113 3.67 -5.89 -5.86
C SER A 113 3.51 -4.43 -5.48
N ILE A 114 2.49 -4.15 -4.67
CA ILE A 114 2.34 -2.87 -4.00
C ILE A 114 2.21 -3.11 -2.49
N ASP A 115 2.77 -2.18 -1.74
CA ASP A 115 2.51 -2.06 -0.31
C ASP A 115 1.53 -0.93 -0.07
N LEU A 116 0.42 -1.24 0.61
CA LEU A 116 -0.56 -0.25 1.04
C LEU A 116 -0.33 0.14 2.49
N SER A 117 -0.33 1.44 2.75
CA SER A 117 -0.23 2.01 4.09
C SER A 117 -1.41 2.95 4.36
N THR A 118 -1.51 3.44 5.60
CA THR A 118 -2.58 4.35 6.03
C THR A 118 -2.01 5.61 6.68
N SER A 119 -2.66 6.75 6.43
CA SER A 119 -2.37 8.02 7.10
C SER A 119 -3.68 8.63 7.60
N PRO A 120 -3.98 8.63 8.92
CA PRO A 120 -3.15 8.13 10.03
C PRO A 120 -2.79 6.64 9.97
N ASP A 121 -1.73 6.22 10.64
CA ASP A 121 -1.22 4.83 10.65
C ASP A 121 -2.13 3.88 11.43
N TYR A 122 -3.26 3.52 10.81
CA TYR A 122 -4.23 2.56 11.31
C TYR A 122 -3.76 1.11 11.20
N PHE A 123 -2.80 0.83 10.31
CA PHE A 123 -2.20 -0.50 10.15
C PHE A 123 -1.17 -0.81 11.24
N GLY A 124 -0.83 0.15 12.09
CA GLY A 124 -0.04 -0.12 13.29
C GLY A 124 1.44 -0.36 12.98
N GLY A 125 1.96 0.27 11.92
CA GLY A 125 3.33 0.11 11.45
C GLY A 125 3.50 -1.02 10.43
N HIS A 126 2.41 -1.70 10.06
CA HIS A 126 2.39 -2.70 9.01
C HIS A 126 1.95 -2.11 7.67
N LEU A 127 2.27 -2.83 6.60
CA LEU A 127 1.92 -2.60 5.22
C LEU A 127 1.07 -3.77 4.73
N LEU A 128 0.02 -3.49 3.97
CA LEU A 128 -0.81 -4.51 3.36
C LEU A 128 -0.30 -4.77 1.94
N GLY A 129 0.26 -5.95 1.69
CA GLY A 129 0.85 -6.33 0.42
C GLY A 129 -0.16 -6.95 -0.56
N ILE A 130 -0.04 -6.58 -1.82
CA ILE A 130 -0.76 -7.22 -2.94
C ILE A 130 0.24 -7.51 -4.05
N VAL A 131 0.24 -8.74 -4.55
CA VAL A 131 1.01 -9.15 -5.74
C VAL A 131 0.09 -9.13 -6.96
N PHE A 132 0.63 -8.74 -8.09
CA PHE A 132 -0.03 -8.64 -9.37
C PHE A 132 0.76 -9.41 -10.40
N ASN A 133 0.06 -10.23 -11.19
CA ASN A 133 0.67 -10.81 -12.37
C ASN A 133 1.04 -9.70 -13.39
N LEU A 134 2.29 -9.70 -13.86
CA LEU A 134 2.78 -8.63 -14.74
C LEU A 134 2.11 -8.63 -16.12
N GLU A 135 1.58 -9.74 -16.60
CA GLU A 135 0.88 -9.80 -17.89
C GLU A 135 -0.61 -9.45 -17.75
N THR A 136 -1.29 -10.05 -16.77
CA THR A 136 -2.76 -10.02 -16.65
C THR A 136 -3.32 -9.04 -15.63
N ASN A 137 -2.49 -8.50 -14.73
CA ASN A 137 -2.89 -7.74 -13.53
C ASN A 137 -3.78 -8.53 -12.54
N GLU A 138 -3.80 -9.86 -12.62
CA GLU A 138 -4.50 -10.67 -11.61
C GLU A 138 -3.90 -10.42 -10.23
N MET A 139 -4.77 -10.12 -9.25
CA MET A 139 -4.40 -9.75 -7.88
C MET A 139 -4.35 -10.97 -6.96
N GLU A 140 -3.29 -11.05 -6.15
CA GLU A 140 -3.12 -12.00 -5.05
C GLU A 140 -2.77 -11.25 -3.76
N TYR A 141 -3.34 -11.69 -2.64
CA TYR A 141 -3.08 -11.09 -1.34
C TYR A 141 -1.76 -11.64 -0.76
N ASP A 142 -0.82 -10.74 -0.45
CA ASP A 142 0.52 -11.11 0.06
C ASP A 142 0.61 -11.11 1.60
N GLY A 143 -0.38 -10.55 2.28
CA GLY A 143 -0.41 -10.46 3.74
C GLY A 143 -0.22 -9.05 4.29
N MET A 144 -0.10 -8.97 5.61
CA MET A 144 0.28 -7.77 6.35
C MET A 144 1.74 -7.92 6.79
N ASN A 145 2.63 -7.09 6.24
CA ASN A 145 4.08 -7.13 6.44
C ASN A 145 4.52 -5.92 7.27
N GLY A 146 5.37 -6.10 8.30
CA GLY A 146 5.95 -4.98 9.08
C GLY A 146 6.83 -5.42 10.23
#